data_AF-A0AA37M8I3-F1
#
_entry.id   AF-A0AA37M8I3-F1
#
_cell.length_a   1.000
_cell.length_b   1.000
_cell.length_c   1.000
_cell.angle_alpha   90.00
_cell.angle_beta   90.00
_cell.angle_gamma   90.00
#
_symmetry.space_group_name_H-M   'P 1'
#
loop_
_entity.id
_entity.type
_entity.pdbx_description
1 polymer ?
#
loop_
_entity_poly.entity_id
_entity_poly.type
_entity_poly.pdbx_seq_one_letter_code
_entity_poly.pdbx_strand_id
1 'polypeptide(L)' 'MLRQAQAQCAFERFNPEIVDTARRCYEHLGAGTGAPAMRAGAAEFDRMADLRGVRAACALIERHFPMAVR' A
#
# COMPACT_ATOMS: atom_id res chain seq x y z
N MET A 1 2.36 0.35 2.35
CA MET A 1 1.29 1.35 2.32
C MET A 1 0.00 0.67 1.95
N LEU A 2 -0.08 0.19 0.71
CA LEU A 2 -1.26 -0.51 0.19
C LEU A 2 -1.67 -1.74 1.03
N ARG A 3 -0.81 -2.73 1.28
CA ARG A 3 -1.17 -3.90 2.12
C ARG A 3 -1.76 -3.55 3.49
N GLN A 4 -1.20 -2.56 4.18
CA GLN A 4 -1.68 -2.11 5.48
C GLN A 4 -3.04 -1.40 5.36
N ALA A 5 -3.19 -0.59 4.30
CA ALA A 5 -4.45 0.05 3.96
C ALA A 5 -5.56 -0.95 3.64
N GLN A 6 -5.28 -2.10 3.02
CA GLN A 6 -6.31 -3.13 2.76
C GLN A 6 -6.99 -3.61 4.05
N ALA A 7 -6.20 -3.86 5.09
CA ALA A 7 -6.73 -4.35 6.36
C ALA A 7 -7.59 -3.31 7.08
N GLN A 8 -7.34 -2.02 6.86
CA GLN A 8 -7.97 -0.93 7.61
C GLN A 8 -9.01 -0.13 6.81
N CYS A 9 -8.95 -0.16 5.48
CA CYS A 9 -9.78 0.64 4.58
C CYS A 9 -10.90 -0.14 3.90
N ALA A 10 -11.08 -1.42 4.25
CA ALA A 10 -12.06 -2.32 3.63
C ALA A 10 -11.94 -2.43 2.10
N PHE A 11 -10.73 -2.23 1.54
CA PHE A 11 -10.49 -2.53 0.13
C PHE A 11 -10.64 -4.03 -0.08
N GLU A 12 -11.65 -4.43 -0.85
CA GLU A 12 -11.95 -5.84 -1.06
C GLU A 12 -10.79 -6.52 -1.77
N ARG A 13 -10.20 -5.84 -2.76
CA ARG A 13 -9.19 -6.44 -3.64
C ARG A 13 -8.19 -5.40 -4.17
N PHE A 14 -6.90 -5.77 -4.15
CA PHE A 14 -5.92 -5.05 -4.97
C PHE A 14 -6.08 -5.42 -6.45
N ASN A 15 -5.79 -4.46 -7.32
CA ASN A 15 -5.64 -4.76 -8.74
C ASN A 15 -4.49 -5.77 -8.93
N PRO A 16 -4.76 -6.97 -9.50
CA PRO A 16 -3.78 -8.04 -9.63
C PRO A 16 -2.58 -7.66 -10.50
N GLU A 17 -2.76 -6.77 -11.49
CA GLU A 17 -1.67 -6.30 -12.35
C GLU A 17 -0.62 -5.50 -11.55
N ILE A 18 -1.09 -4.74 -10.56
CA ILE A 18 -0.21 -3.95 -9.67
C ILE A 18 0.51 -4.87 -8.69
N VAL A 19 -0.18 -5.88 -8.16
CA VAL A 19 0.45 -6.88 -7.28
C VAL A 19 1.55 -7.63 -8.05
N ASP A 20 1.28 -8.03 -9.28
CA ASP A 20 2.23 -8.76 -10.12
C ASP A 20 3.43 -7.88 -10.52
N THR A 21 3.18 -6.60 -10.81
CA THR A 21 4.25 -5.63 -11.06
C THR A 21 5.12 -5.40 -9.81
N ALA A 22 4.50 -5.23 -8.64
CA ALA A 22 5.23 -5.09 -7.38
C ALA A 22 6.05 -6.35 -7.05
N ARG A 23 5.53 -7.54 -7.35
CA ARG A 23 6.27 -8.81 -7.23
C ARG A 23 7.49 -8.84 -8.13
N ARG A 24 7.35 -8.51 -9.42
CA ARG A 24 8.49 -8.43 -10.35
C ARG A 24 9.55 -7.43 -9.88
N CYS A 25 9.14 -6.25 -9.40
CA CYS A 25 10.07 -5.27 -8.84
C CYS A 25 10.79 -5.83 -7.61
N TYR A 26 10.09 -6.53 -6.72
CA TYR A 26 10.69 -7.15 -5.54
C TYR A 26 11.70 -8.24 -5.92
N GLU A 27 11.36 -9.10 -6.88
CA GLU A 27 12.26 -10.13 -7.40
C GLU A 27 13.53 -9.52 -8.02
N HIS A 28 13.39 -8.41 -8.75
CA HIS A 28 14.52 -7.70 -9.36
C HIS A 28 15.41 -6.99 -8.34
N LEU A 29 14.81 -6.30 -7.36
CA LEU A 29 15.55 -5.55 -6.33
C LEU A 29 16.12 -6.45 -5.23
N GLY A 30 15.58 -7.66 -5.10
CA GLY A 30 15.92 -8.61 -4.05
C GLY A 30 15.36 -8.22 -2.67
N ALA A 31 15.37 -9.18 -1.76
CA ALA A 31 14.80 -9.02 -0.42
C ALA A 31 15.48 -7.92 0.41
N GLY A 32 16.79 -7.70 0.22
CA GLY A 32 17.57 -6.71 0.96
C GLY A 32 17.07 -5.27 0.77
N THR A 33 16.57 -4.93 -0.42
CA THR A 33 16.03 -3.60 -0.74
C THR A 33 14.50 -3.60 -0.75
N GLY A 34 13.88 -4.66 -1.28
CA GLY A 34 12.43 -4.77 -1.41
C GLY A 34 11.71 -4.81 -0.06
N ALA A 35 12.22 -5.55 0.92
CA ALA A 35 11.56 -5.69 2.22
C ALA A 35 11.58 -4.38 3.05
N PRO A 36 12.70 -3.64 3.14
CA PRO A 36 12.70 -2.29 3.73
C PRO A 36 11.72 -1.34 3.03
N ALA A 37 11.67 -1.32 1.69
CA ALA A 37 10.76 -0.45 0.95
C ALA A 37 9.28 -0.76 1.26
N MET A 38 8.91 -2.05 1.31
CA MET A 38 7.55 -2.45 1.70
C MET A 38 7.20 -2.04 3.13
N ARG A 39 8.13 -2.22 4.08
CA ARG A 39 7.95 -1.81 5.48
C ARG A 39 7.84 -0.30 5.64
N ALA A 40 8.71 0.46 4.96
CA ALA A 40 8.66 1.92 4.96
C ALA A 40 7.31 2.43 4.47
N GLY A 41 6.78 1.85 3.39
CA GLY A 41 5.45 2.18 2.93
C GLY A 41 4.36 1.84 3.95
N ALA A 42 4.47 0.74 4.70
CA ALA A 42 3.49 0.40 5.74
C ALA A 42 3.50 1.45 6.87
N ALA A 43 4.70 1.80 7.35
CA ALA A 43 4.88 2.84 8.36
C ALA A 43 4.42 4.23 7.91
N GLU A 44 4.46 4.53 6.60
CA GLU A 44 3.88 5.76 6.05
C GLU A 44 2.36 5.79 6.19
N PHE A 45 1.69 4.66 5.93
CA PHE A 45 0.24 4.55 6.14
C PHE A 45 -0.13 4.75 7.60
N ASP A 46 0.55 4.06 8.51
CA ASP A 46 0.27 4.15 9.95
C ASP A 46 0.45 5.60 10.43
N ARG A 47 1.54 6.28 10.03
CA ARG A 47 1.74 7.70 10.34
C ARG A 47 0.62 8.61 9.80
N MET A 48 0.14 8.37 8.58
CA MET A 48 -0.97 9.14 8.03
C MET A 48 -2.28 8.87 8.78
N ALA A 49 -2.54 7.63 9.16
CA ALA A 49 -3.70 7.23 9.93
C ALA A 49 -3.68 7.87 11.33
N ASP A 50 -2.52 7.92 11.99
CA ASP A 50 -2.34 8.57 13.29
C ASP A 50 -2.56 10.08 13.22
N LEU A 51 -2.03 10.74 12.18
CA LEU A 51 -2.10 12.20 12.05
C LEU A 51 -3.46 12.72 11.58
N ARG A 52 -4.16 11.97 10.71
CA ARG A 52 -5.35 12.46 9.99
C ARG A 52 -6.60 11.61 10.22
N GLY A 53 -6.46 10.50 10.94
CA GLY A 53 -7.47 9.46 11.07
C GLY A 53 -7.45 8.49 9.89
N VAL A 54 -7.74 7.22 10.20
CA VAL A 54 -7.78 6.10 9.24
C VAL A 54 -8.63 6.43 8.01
N ARG A 55 -9.84 6.96 8.21
CA ARG A 55 -10.77 7.25 7.11
C ARG A 55 -10.22 8.28 6.10
N ALA A 56 -9.50 9.30 6.58
CA ALA A 56 -8.89 10.29 5.71
C ALA A 56 -7.69 9.71 4.94
N ALA A 57 -6.89 8.85 5.59
CA ALA A 57 -5.79 8.12 4.95
C ALA A 57 -6.31 7.18 3.85
N CYS A 58 -7.39 6.44 4.12
CA CYS A 58 -8.05 5.57 3.14
C CYS A 58 -8.56 6.34 1.92
N ALA A 59 -9.29 7.43 2.13
CA ALA A 59 -9.78 8.27 1.03
C ALA A 59 -8.65 8.91 0.20
N LEU A 60 -7.50 9.19 0.82
CA LEU A 60 -6.30 9.67 0.12
C LEU A 60 -5.74 8.59 -0.83
N ILE A 61 -5.70 7.34 -0.37
CA ILE A 61 -5.24 6.20 -1.16
C ILE A 61 -6.17 5.93 -2.33
N GLU A 62 -7.49 5.89 -2.11
CA GLU A 62 -8.46 5.75 -3.21
C GLU A 62 -8.30 6.83 -4.28
N ARG A 63 -8.11 8.09 -3.85
CA ARG A 63 -7.95 9.21 -4.80
C ARG A 63 -6.65 9.16 -5.59
N HIS A 64 -5.53 8.80 -4.95
CA HIS A 64 -4.22 8.80 -5.61
C HIS A 64 -3.92 7.51 -6.36
N PHE A 65 -4.52 6.40 -5.93
CA PHE A 65 -4.29 5.08 -6.48
C PHE A 65 -5.61 4.38 -6.84
N PRO A 66 -6.51 5.03 -7.61
CA PRO A 66 -7.82 4.44 -7.94
C PRO A 66 -7.69 3.16 -8.79
N MET A 67 -6.55 2.98 -9.47
CA MET A 67 -6.25 1.76 -10.21
C MET A 67 -5.71 0.63 -9.34
N ALA A 68 -5.34 0.91 -8.08
CA ALA A 68 -4.69 -0.04 -7.20
C ALA A 68 -5.66 -0.68 -6.21
N VAL A 69 -6.63 0.08 -5.71
CA VAL A 69 -7.60 -0.38 -4.72
C VAL A 69 -9.00 -0.45 -5.34
N ARG A 70 -9.70 -1.57 -5.12
CA ARG A 70 -11.12 -1.76 -5.42
C ARG A 70 -11.85 -2.28 -4.20
#